data_AF-A0A535QJ58-F1
#
_entry.id   AF-A0A535QJ58-F1
#
_cell.length_a   1.000
_cell.length_b   1.000
_cell.length_c   1.000
_cell.angle_alpha   90.00
_cell.angle_beta   90.00
_cell.angle_gamma   90.00
#
_symmetry.space_group_name_H-M   'P 1'
#
loop_
_entity.id
_entity.type
_entity.pdbx_description
1 polymer ?
#
loop_
_entity_poly.entity_id
_entity_poly.type
_entity_poly.pdbx_seq_one_letter_code
_entity_poly.pdbx_strand_id
1 'polypeptide(L)' 'MPPRAVLVNVTVTNTSAASYLAVYPSDAATPGSSDLNWPAGRTASNLVLARLGPDGRITLLNGAGSADTIVDVFGWYN' A
#
# COMPACT_ATOMS: atom_id res chain seq x y z
N MET A 1 -14.17 19.97 1.38
CA MET A 1 -12.71 19.80 1.45
C MET A 1 -12.35 18.49 0.75
N PRO A 2 -11.17 18.36 0.12
CA PRO A 2 -10.74 17.06 -0.42
C PRO A 2 -10.62 16.03 0.71
N PRO A 3 -10.81 14.73 0.43
CA PRO A 3 -10.67 13.68 1.43
C PRO A 3 -9.26 13.67 2.04
N ARG A 4 -9.16 13.21 3.29
CA ARG A 4 -7.90 13.14 4.06
C ARG A 4 -7.36 11.72 4.21
N ALA A 5 -8.17 10.71 3.92
CA ALA A 5 -7.77 9.31 3.92
C ALA A 5 -8.57 8.49 2.90
N VAL A 6 -8.03 7.33 2.53
CA VAL A 6 -8.64 6.35 1.64
C VAL A 6 -8.57 4.97 2.27
N LEU A 7 -9.68 4.23 2.21
CA LEU A 7 -9.70 2.80 2.56
C LEU A 7 -9.50 2.00 1.29
N VAL A 8 -8.44 1.20 1.26
CA VAL A 8 -8.07 0.38 0.11
C VAL A 8 -7.79 -1.05 0.51
N ASN A 9 -8.16 -2.01 -0.32
CA ASN A 9 -7.55 -3.34 -0.27
C ASN A 9 -6.36 -3.34 -1.23
N VAL A 10 -5.17 -3.59 -0.70
CA VAL A 10 -3.95 -3.75 -1.52
C VAL A 10 -3.67 -5.23 -1.69
N THR A 11 -3.49 -5.65 -2.93
CA THR A 11 -3.15 -7.03 -3.28
C THR A 11 -1.86 -7.05 -4.07
N VAL A 12 -0.93 -7.92 -3.70
CA VAL A 12 0.27 -8.22 -4.47
C VAL A 12 0.15 -9.59 -5.11
N THR A 13 0.60 -9.73 -6.34
CA THR A 13 0.64 -11.00 -7.07
C THR A 13 1.89 -11.08 -7.93
N ASN A 14 2.17 -12.26 -8.52
CA ASN A 14 3.35 -12.48 -9.37
C ASN A 14 4.66 -12.04 -8.69
N THR A 15 4.81 -12.37 -7.41
CA THR A 15 5.87 -11.85 -6.55
C THR A 15 7.19 -12.60 -6.79
N SER A 16 8.29 -11.88 -7.03
CA SER A 16 9.59 -12.51 -7.36
C SER A 16 10.47 -12.84 -6.16
N ALA A 17 10.20 -12.25 -5.00
CA ALA A 17 10.95 -12.47 -3.76
C ALA A 17 10.03 -12.37 -2.53
N ALA A 18 10.50 -12.89 -1.38
CA ALA A 18 9.87 -12.57 -0.10
C ALA A 18 10.09 -11.08 0.19
N SER A 19 9.01 -10.38 0.55
CA SER A 19 9.03 -8.93 0.68
C SER A 19 7.87 -8.43 1.55
N TYR A 20 7.75 -7.12 1.62
CA TYR A 20 6.67 -6.39 2.25
C TYR A 20 6.24 -5.17 1.43
N LEU A 21 5.01 -4.72 1.67
CA LEU A 21 4.44 -3.49 1.17
C LEU A 21 4.21 -2.55 2.35
N ALA A 22 4.66 -1.31 2.23
CA ALA A 22 4.27 -0.21 3.11
C ALA A 22 3.43 0.79 2.32
N VAL A 23 2.32 1.24 2.91
CA VAL A 23 1.37 2.19 2.33
C VAL A 23 1.34 3.44 3.21
N TYR A 24 1.74 4.58 2.66
CA TYR A 24 1.91 5.80 3.45
C TYR A 24 1.60 7.07 2.66
N PRO A 25 1.35 8.22 3.30
CA PRO A 25 1.13 9.49 2.60
C PRO A 25 2.30 9.88 1.71
N SER A 26 2.02 10.50 0.57
CA SER A 26 3.04 10.99 -0.37
C SER A 26 3.99 12.05 0.23
N ASP A 27 3.60 12.71 1.32
CA ASP A 27 4.39 13.72 2.03
C ASP A 27 5.13 13.18 3.26
N ALA A 28 5.04 11.87 3.54
CA ALA A 28 5.70 11.24 4.66
C ALA A 28 7.02 10.58 4.25
N ALA A 29 7.99 10.55 5.19
CA ALA A 29 9.17 9.70 5.05
C ALA A 29 8.76 8.21 5.06
N THR A 30 9.59 7.37 4.44
CA THR A 30 9.36 5.92 4.43
C THR A 30 9.21 5.39 5.86
N PRO A 31 8.09 4.71 6.19
CA PRO A 31 7.86 4.18 7.52
C PRO A 31 8.76 2.95 7.79
N GLY A 32 9.04 2.70 9.07
CA GLY A 32 9.71 1.47 9.52
C GLY A 32 8.78 0.26 9.65
N SER A 33 7.50 0.42 9.36
CA SER A 33 6.46 -0.62 9.46
C SER A 33 5.96 -1.05 8.08
N SER A 34 5.49 -2.29 7.99
CA SER A 34 4.80 -2.83 6.81
C SER A 34 3.31 -3.03 7.06
N ASP A 35 2.52 -2.97 5.98
CA ASP A 35 1.08 -3.26 6.00
C ASP A 35 0.78 -4.67 5.47
N LEU A 36 1.61 -5.19 4.56
CA LEU A 36 1.43 -6.51 3.96
C LEU A 36 2.79 -7.17 3.80
N ASN A 37 2.90 -8.45 4.16
CA ASN A 37 4.14 -9.23 4.04
C ASN A 37 3.83 -10.53 3.29
N TRP A 38 4.75 -11.00 2.45
CA TRP A 38 4.57 -12.23 1.69
C TRP A 38 5.88 -12.97 1.45
N PRO A 39 5.84 -14.31 1.32
CA PRO A 39 6.92 -15.09 0.73
C PRO A 39 6.89 -15.01 -0.81
N ALA A 40 8.02 -15.36 -1.46
CA ALA A 40 8.13 -15.38 -2.92
C ALA A 40 7.08 -16.28 -3.60
N GLY A 41 6.58 -15.86 -4.76
CA GLY A 41 5.63 -16.62 -5.58
C GLY A 41 4.22 -16.74 -4.99
N ARG A 42 3.89 -15.97 -3.95
CA ARG A 42 2.57 -15.98 -3.32
C ARG A 42 1.84 -14.66 -3.53
N THR A 43 0.56 -14.78 -3.85
CA THR A 43 -0.41 -13.69 -3.82
C THR A 43 -0.87 -13.48 -2.38
N ALA A 44 -0.94 -12.21 -1.95
CA ALA A 44 -1.43 -11.84 -0.63
C ALA A 44 -2.14 -10.48 -0.69
N SER A 45 -3.04 -10.22 0.26
CA SER A 45 -3.79 -8.97 0.33
C SER A 45 -3.96 -8.47 1.77
N ASN A 46 -4.10 -7.17 1.94
CA ASN A 46 -4.52 -6.57 3.21
C ASN A 46 -5.38 -5.30 3.00
N LEU A 47 -6.33 -5.07 3.91
CA LEU A 47 -7.15 -3.85 3.94
C LEU A 47 -6.42 -2.76 4.75
N VAL A 48 -6.25 -1.59 4.15
CA VAL A 48 -5.48 -0.47 4.70
C VAL A 48 -6.30 0.80 4.67
N LEU A 49 -6.42 1.49 5.81
CA LEU A 49 -6.87 2.88 5.87
C LEU A 49 -5.64 3.80 5.85
N ALA A 50 -5.36 4.41 4.70
CA ALA A 50 -4.18 5.24 4.49
C ALA A 50 -4.55 6.73 4.50
N ARG A 51 -3.78 7.53 5.24
CA ARG A 51 -3.84 9.00 5.13
C ARG A 51 -3.32 9.42 3.76
N LEU A 52 -3.95 10.42 3.16
CA LEU A 52 -3.49 11.04 1.91
C LEU A 52 -2.49 12.15 2.21
N GLY A 53 -1.51 12.33 1.33
CA GLY A 53 -0.71 13.55 1.33
C GLY A 53 -1.51 14.75 0.79
N PRO A 54 -0.97 15.98 0.87
CA PRO A 54 -1.63 17.20 0.39
C PRO A 54 -2.00 17.17 -1.10
N ASP A 55 -1.35 16.32 -1.89
CA ASP A 55 -1.62 16.10 -3.31
C ASP A 55 -2.67 15.01 -3.59
N GLY A 56 -3.31 14.47 -2.53
CA GLY A 56 -4.32 13.43 -2.65
C GLY A 56 -3.77 12.05 -2.98
N ARG A 57 -2.47 11.80 -2.73
CA ARG A 57 -1.81 10.52 -3.06
C ARG A 57 -1.36 9.75 -1.83
N ILE A 58 -1.23 8.44 -2.05
CA ILE A 58 -0.49 7.50 -1.21
C ILE A 58 0.72 6.98 -2.00
N THR A 59 1.76 6.60 -1.29
CA THR A 59 2.94 5.91 -1.81
C THR A 59 2.88 4.44 -1.38
N LEU A 60 3.18 3.55 -2.32
CA LEU A 60 3.33 2.12 -2.09
C LEU A 60 4.81 1.77 -2.27
N LEU A 61 5.47 1.30 -1.20
CA LEU A 61 6.84 0.82 -1.26
C LEU A 61 6.86 -0.71 -1.20
N ASN A 62 7.40 -1.35 -2.23
CA ASN A 62 7.80 -2.75 -2.19
C ASN A 62 9.25 -2.85 -1.70
N GLY A 63 9.49 -3.55 -0.58
CA GLY A 63 10.79 -3.59 0.09
C GLY A 63 11.89 -4.34 -0.67
N ALA A 64 11.53 -5.35 -1.46
CA ALA A 64 12.45 -6.16 -2.25
C ALA A 64 11.77 -6.82 -3.46
N GLY A 65 12.57 -7.12 -4.50
CA GLY A 65 12.08 -7.78 -5.71
C GLY A 65 11.02 -6.97 -6.44
N SER A 66 10.12 -7.68 -7.13
CA SER A 66 9.04 -7.13 -7.94
C SER A 66 7.73 -7.86 -7.64
N ALA A 67 6.63 -7.15 -7.81
CA ALA A 67 5.28 -7.66 -7.68
C ALA A 67 4.34 -6.83 -8.55
N ASP A 68 3.32 -7.47 -9.10
CA ASP A 68 2.18 -6.76 -9.66
C ASP A 68 1.28 -6.36 -8.50
N THR A 69 0.87 -5.08 -8.44
CA THR A 69 0.06 -4.56 -7.33
C THR A 69 -1.29 -4.07 -7.83
N ILE A 70 -2.35 -4.51 -7.15
CA ILE A 70 -3.73 -4.12 -7.40
C ILE A 70 -4.20 -3.32 -6.18
N VAL A 71 -4.87 -2.20 -6.43
CA VAL A 71 -5.41 -1.32 -5.38
C VAL A 71 -6.89 -1.12 -5.62
N ASP A 72 -7.71 -1.72 -4.76
CA ASP A 72 -9.17 -1.58 -4.80
C ASP A 72 -9.61 -0.50 -3.80
N VAL A 73 -10.32 0.53 -4.26
CA VAL A 73 -10.80 1.62 -3.41
C VAL A 73 -12.19 1.30 -2.86
N PHE A 74 -12.30 1.27 -1.52
CA PHE A 74 -13.55 1.00 -0.81
C PHE A 74 -14.25 2.29 -0.33
N GLY A 75 -13.49 3.36 -0.10
CA GLY A 75 -14.07 4.63 0.33
C GLY A 75 -13.05 5.69 0.69
N TRP A 76 -13.56 6.90 0.94
CA TRP A 76 -12.79 8.09 1.28
C TRP A 76 -13.30 8.69 2.60
N TYR A 77 -12.39 9.22 3.42
CA TYR A 77 -12.68 9.71 4.77
C TYR A 77 -12.14 11.12 4.98
N ASN A 78 -12.74 11.88 5.90
CA ASN A 78 -12.34 13.23 6.30
C ASN A 78 -12.06 13.31 7.80
#